data_AF-A0A4P9Z4H7-F1
#
_entry.id   AF-A0A4P9Z4H7-F1
#
_cell.length_a   1.000
_cell.length_b   1.000
_cell.length_c   1.000
_cell.angle_alpha   90.00
_cell.angle_beta   90.00
_cell.angle_gamma   90.00
#
_symmetry.space_group_name_H-M   'P 1'
#
loop_
_entity.id
_entity.type
_entity.pdbx_description
1 polymer ?
#
loop_
_entity_poly.entity_id
_entity_poly.type
_entity_poly.pdbx_seq_one_letter_code
_entity_poly.pdbx_strand_id
1 'polypeptide(L)'
;MAELNIHGHRLFGPMPTTLTYVCHWEIDAGQLSGRVRPAFLEAVISAIQRLDYQMDDFENALPRALSPPAYPDVTFLRVGLRRLDLTVWGSQETATRILLPEGIRVEFQNLIGEKYSKKTRLTMPHISAGEALVWTEVAFIETSLDITIYTHTSDWYERRELQRNFLHDQDRETRRCTFLYSSDTDTIREGSRVDRIDEAGDAHQAMMLW
;
A
#
# COMPACT_ATOMS: atom_id res chain seq x y z
N MET A 1 -8.95 10.86 22.36
CA MET A 1 -7.52 10.59 22.59
C MET A 1 -6.89 10.39 21.22
N ALA A 2 -5.82 11.11 20.89
CA ALA A 2 -5.08 10.85 19.65
C ALA A 2 -4.34 9.52 19.84
N GLU A 3 -4.64 8.56 18.99
CA GLU A 3 -4.08 7.21 19.01
C GLU A 3 -3.34 7.02 17.68
N LEU A 4 -2.16 6.41 17.71
CA LEU A 4 -1.37 6.10 16.53
C LEU A 4 -0.95 4.64 16.62
N ASN A 5 -1.48 3.82 15.72
CA ASN A 5 -1.17 2.40 15.61
C ASN A 5 -0.32 2.17 14.36
N ILE A 6 0.80 1.49 14.54
CA ILE A 6 1.73 1.16 13.44
C ILE A 6 2.00 -0.34 13.51
N HIS A 7 1.57 -1.05 12.48
CA HIS A 7 1.80 -2.47 12.29
C HIS A 7 2.70 -2.66 11.06
N GLY A 8 3.86 -3.28 11.27
CA GLY A 8 4.77 -3.65 10.21
C GLY A 8 5.00 -5.15 10.22
N HIS A 9 4.55 -5.82 9.17
CA HIS A 9 4.83 -7.24 8.95
C HIS A 9 5.86 -7.37 7.83
N ARG A 10 6.98 -8.03 8.14
CA ARG A 10 8.04 -8.30 7.18
C ARG A 10 8.31 -9.80 7.13
N LEU A 11 8.42 -10.32 5.93
CA LEU A 11 8.87 -11.70 5.70
C LEU A 11 10.31 -11.69 5.23
N PHE A 12 11.10 -12.56 5.85
CA PHE A 12 12.52 -12.71 5.59
C PHE A 12 12.76 -14.06 4.92
N GLY A 13 13.57 -14.05 3.88
CA GLY A 13 14.00 -15.24 3.17
C GLY A 13 15.02 -16.06 3.96
N PRO A 14 15.61 -17.08 3.31
CA PRO A 14 16.48 -18.05 3.96
C PRO A 14 17.82 -17.46 4.42
N MET A 15 18.44 -18.11 5.39
CA MET A 15 19.82 -17.87 5.79
C MET A 15 20.79 -18.21 4.63
N PRO A 16 21.95 -17.56 4.52
CA PRO A 16 22.53 -16.56 5.44
C PRO A 16 22.15 -15.11 5.14
N THR A 17 21.54 -14.83 3.98
CA THR A 17 21.30 -13.47 3.49
C THR A 17 20.06 -12.81 4.10
N THR A 18 19.03 -13.59 4.43
CA THR A 18 17.80 -13.13 5.12
C THR A 18 17.18 -11.87 4.49
N LEU A 19 17.07 -11.84 3.15
CA LEU A 19 16.51 -10.69 2.45
C LEU A 19 15.02 -10.53 2.76
N THR A 20 14.56 -9.28 2.87
CA THR A 20 13.13 -9.00 2.98
C THR A 20 12.50 -9.12 1.60
N TYR A 21 11.45 -9.92 1.48
CA TYR A 21 10.78 -10.14 0.19
C TYR A 21 9.33 -9.65 0.17
N VAL A 22 8.67 -9.57 1.33
CA VAL A 22 7.33 -9.00 1.48
C VAL A 22 7.32 -8.06 2.68
N CYS A 23 6.83 -6.85 2.46
CA CYS A 23 6.49 -5.88 3.50
C CYS A 23 4.99 -5.58 3.46
N HIS A 24 4.35 -5.59 4.62
CA HIS A 24 3.00 -5.08 4.80
C HIS A 24 3.01 -4.07 5.94
N TRP A 25 2.67 -2.83 5.62
CA TRP A 25 2.61 -1.71 6.55
C TRP A 25 1.19 -1.25 6.70
N GLU A 26 0.74 -1.12 7.94
CA GLU A 26 -0.54 -0.54 8.29
C GLU A 26 -0.30 0.53 9.36
N ILE A 27 -0.64 1.77 9.00
CA ILE A 27 -0.47 2.95 9.84
C ILE A 27 -1.85 3.57 10.01
N ASP A 28 -2.41 3.49 11.21
CA ASP A 28 -3.72 4.04 11.52
C ASP A 28 -3.60 5.11 12.59
N ALA A 29 -3.82 6.36 12.17
CA ALA A 29 -4.02 7.48 13.06
C ALA A 29 -5.51 7.58 13.43
N GLY A 30 -5.79 7.79 14.71
CA GLY A 30 -7.13 7.92 15.25
C GLY A 30 -7.81 9.22 14.86
N GLN A 31 -8.27 9.98 15.85
CA GLN A 31 -8.89 11.28 15.60
C GLN A 31 -7.87 12.41 15.78
N LEU A 32 -7.75 13.25 14.76
CA LEU A 32 -7.02 14.51 14.83
C LEU A 32 -8.03 15.66 14.88
N SER A 33 -8.04 16.41 15.98
CA SER A 33 -8.89 17.59 16.12
C SER A 33 -8.10 18.74 16.72
N GLY A 34 -8.26 19.95 16.19
CA GLY A 34 -7.51 21.10 16.68
C GLY A 34 -7.89 22.42 16.04
N ARG A 35 -7.42 23.50 16.67
CA ARG A 35 -7.54 24.87 16.17
C ARG A 35 -6.15 25.38 15.84
N VAL A 36 -5.94 25.81 14.61
CA VAL A 36 -4.61 26.22 14.12
C VAL A 36 -4.68 27.56 13.41
N ARG A 37 -3.55 28.26 13.31
CA ARG A 37 -3.41 29.44 12.44
C ARG A 37 -2.91 29.00 11.06
N PRO A 38 -3.19 29.75 9.98
CA PRO A 38 -2.66 29.46 8.64
C PRO A 38 -1.14 29.26 8.62
N ALA A 39 -0.39 30.12 9.32
CA ALA A 39 1.07 30.01 9.42
C ALA A 39 1.56 28.68 10.03
N PHE A 40 0.75 28.04 10.88
CA PHE A 40 1.09 26.72 11.41
C PHE A 40 0.97 25.64 10.34
N LEU A 41 -0.05 25.69 9.49
CA LEU A 41 -0.21 24.74 8.38
C LEU A 41 0.95 24.85 7.39
N GLU A 42 1.37 26.07 7.04
CA GLU A 42 2.54 26.31 6.19
C GLU A 42 3.82 25.74 6.80
N ALA A 43 4.01 25.92 8.12
CA ALA A 43 5.15 25.36 8.83
C ALA A 43 5.12 23.82 8.83
N VAL A 44 3.95 23.21 9.02
CA VAL A 44 3.79 21.74 8.98
C VAL A 44 4.07 21.20 7.57
N ILE A 45 3.54 21.82 6.53
CA ILE A 45 3.80 21.43 5.14
C ILE A 45 5.31 21.51 4.85
N SER A 46 5.94 22.61 5.25
CA SER A 46 7.38 22.80 5.09
C SER A 46 8.20 21.77 5.88
N ALA A 47 7.75 21.42 7.09
CA ALA A 47 8.40 20.40 7.92
C ALA A 47 8.31 19.01 7.27
N ILE A 48 7.16 18.64 6.71
CA ILE A 48 6.96 17.38 5.99
C ILE A 48 7.88 17.31 4.77
N GLN A 49 7.95 18.38 3.97
CA GLN A 49 8.82 18.45 2.78
C GLN A 49 10.30 18.30 3.15
N ARG A 50 10.74 18.92 4.26
CA ARG A 50 12.12 18.80 4.75
C ARG A 50 12.39 17.41 5.30
N LEU A 51 11.42 16.80 5.98
CA LEU A 51 11.55 15.45 6.50
C LEU A 51 11.76 14.47 5.35
N ASP A 52 10.97 14.57 4.28
CA ASP A 52 11.11 13.76 3.06
C ASP A 52 12.52 13.86 2.48
N TYR A 53 13.01 15.09 2.27
CA TYR A 53 14.38 15.32 1.80
C TYR A 53 15.46 14.75 2.73
N GLN A 54 15.24 14.80 4.04
CA GLN A 54 16.19 14.27 5.03
C GLN A 54 16.15 12.74 5.14
N MET A 55 15.03 12.08 4.83
CA MET A 55 14.95 10.62 4.86
C MET A 55 15.82 9.96 3.79
N ASP A 56 15.99 10.61 2.64
CA ASP A 56 16.88 10.10 1.59
C ASP A 56 18.37 10.23 1.96
N ASP A 57 18.69 11.11 2.91
CA ASP A 57 20.04 11.36 3.46
C ASP A 57 21.14 11.41 2.38
N PHE A 58 20.89 12.15 1.29
CA PHE A 58 21.75 12.16 0.10
C PHE A 58 23.24 12.46 0.39
N GLU A 59 23.51 13.28 1.42
CA GLU A 59 24.87 13.67 1.79
C GLU A 59 25.63 12.56 2.53
N ASN A 60 24.94 11.70 3.30
CA ASN A 60 25.57 10.59 4.03
C ASN A 60 25.31 9.22 3.37
N ALA A 61 24.45 9.14 2.37
CA ALA A 61 24.18 7.93 1.62
C ALA A 61 25.45 7.44 0.91
N LEU A 62 25.65 6.12 0.89
CA LEU A 62 26.72 5.51 0.11
C LEU A 62 26.60 5.93 -1.36
N PRO A 63 27.72 6.20 -2.07
CA PRO A 63 27.68 6.43 -3.50
C PRO A 63 26.91 5.32 -4.20
N ARG A 64 26.08 5.65 -5.19
CA ARG A 64 25.22 4.67 -5.90
C ARG A 64 25.97 3.44 -6.43
N ALA A 65 27.25 3.60 -6.76
CA ALA A 65 28.12 2.50 -7.20
C ALA A 65 28.43 1.45 -6.10
N LEU A 66 28.25 1.81 -4.83
CA LEU A 66 28.50 1.00 -3.64
C LEU A 66 27.21 0.65 -2.89
N SER A 67 26.07 1.19 -3.29
CA SER A 67 24.77 0.86 -2.69
C SER A 67 24.38 -0.58 -3.05
N PRO A 68 23.78 -1.35 -2.12
CA PRO A 68 23.21 -2.65 -2.43
C PRO A 68 22.22 -2.54 -3.59
N PRO A 69 22.14 -3.57 -4.46
CA PRO A 69 21.15 -3.57 -5.52
C PRO A 69 19.75 -3.53 -4.93
N ALA A 70 18.86 -2.74 -5.55
CA ALA A 70 17.45 -2.75 -5.19
C ALA A 70 16.89 -4.14 -5.52
N TYR A 71 16.45 -4.85 -4.48
CA TYR A 71 15.78 -6.14 -4.67
C TYR A 71 14.35 -5.91 -5.14
N PRO A 72 13.81 -6.77 -6.03
CA PRO A 72 12.45 -6.63 -6.51
C PRO A 72 11.48 -7.24 -5.49
N ASP A 73 11.42 -6.63 -4.30
CA ASP A 73 10.50 -7.01 -3.23
C ASP A 73 9.08 -6.48 -3.50
N VAL A 74 8.13 -6.93 -2.67
CA VAL A 74 6.76 -6.40 -2.68
C VAL A 74 6.45 -5.72 -1.36
N THR A 75 5.90 -4.52 -1.45
CA THR A 75 5.45 -3.69 -0.35
C THR A 75 3.98 -3.36 -0.55
N PHE A 76 3.19 -3.65 0.47
CA PHE A 76 1.83 -3.19 0.65
C PHE A 76 1.84 -2.16 1.78
N LEU A 77 1.25 -1.00 1.56
CA LEU A 77 1.16 0.07 2.54
C LEU A 77 -0.28 0.55 2.63
N ARG A 78 -0.82 0.59 3.84
CA ARG A 78 -2.10 1.20 4.17
C ARG A 78 -1.86 2.29 5.21
N VAL A 79 -2.28 3.50 4.91
CA VAL A 79 -2.24 4.63 5.83
C VAL A 79 -3.65 5.17 5.99
N GLY A 80 -4.15 5.21 7.22
CA GLY A 80 -5.47 5.67 7.59
C GLY A 80 -5.41 6.81 8.59
N LEU A 81 -6.32 7.76 8.44
CA LEU A 81 -6.71 8.70 9.49
C LEU A 81 -8.21 8.49 9.72
N ARG A 82 -8.64 8.19 10.95
CA ARG A 82 -10.05 7.86 11.23
C ARG A 82 -10.98 9.07 11.16
N ARG A 83 -10.53 10.22 11.66
CA ARG A 83 -11.31 11.46 11.61
C ARG A 83 -10.40 12.68 11.68
N LEU A 84 -10.69 13.69 10.86
CA LEU A 84 -10.05 15.00 10.91
C LEU A 84 -11.09 16.08 11.23
N ASP A 85 -10.83 16.92 12.23
CA ASP A 85 -11.64 18.10 12.55
C ASP A 85 -10.73 19.28 12.86
N LEU A 86 -10.36 20.04 11.83
CA LEU A 86 -9.46 21.17 11.95
C LEU A 86 -10.22 22.48 11.75
N THR A 87 -10.03 23.42 12.65
CA THR A 87 -10.48 24.81 12.47
C THR A 87 -9.28 25.73 12.28
N VAL A 88 -9.20 26.37 11.14
CA VAL A 88 -8.16 27.33 10.78
C VAL A 88 -8.67 28.74 11.10
N TRP A 89 -8.00 29.44 12.01
CA TRP A 89 -8.36 30.80 12.43
C TRP A 89 -7.55 31.83 11.65
N GLY A 90 -8.26 32.67 10.90
CA GLY A 90 -7.69 33.83 10.22
C GLY A 90 -7.41 35.00 11.17
N SER A 91 -6.81 36.05 10.62
CA SER A 91 -6.40 37.26 11.37
C SER A 91 -7.53 38.26 11.62
N GLN A 92 -8.65 38.17 10.89
CA GLN A 92 -9.77 39.13 10.92
C GLN A 92 -11.12 38.44 11.16
N GLU A 93 -11.25 37.72 12.28
CA GLU A 93 -12.50 37.04 12.69
C GLU A 93 -13.08 36.02 11.68
N THR A 94 -12.24 35.54 10.77
CA THR A 94 -12.57 34.43 9.86
C THR A 94 -12.15 33.10 10.47
N ALA A 95 -12.98 32.08 10.26
CA ALA A 95 -12.67 30.71 10.64
C ALA A 95 -13.08 29.75 9.52
N THR A 96 -12.14 28.94 9.04
CA THR A 96 -12.40 27.86 8.10
C THR A 96 -12.37 26.54 8.85
N ARG A 97 -13.46 25.79 8.85
CA ARG A 97 -13.51 24.44 9.42
C ARG A 97 -13.38 23.42 8.29
N ILE A 98 -12.45 22.49 8.44
CA ILE A 98 -12.23 21.34 7.57
C ILE A 98 -12.56 20.08 8.38
N LEU A 99 -13.57 19.34 7.94
CA LEU A 99 -14.09 18.15 8.60
C LEU A 99 -14.05 16.96 7.64
N LEU A 100 -13.35 15.91 8.05
CA LEU A 100 -13.36 14.59 7.42
C LEU A 100 -13.89 13.59 8.46
N PRO A 101 -15.22 13.39 8.56
CA PRO A 101 -15.82 12.58 9.61
C PRO A 101 -15.46 11.10 9.48
N GLU A 102 -15.32 10.62 8.24
CA GLU A 102 -14.88 9.26 7.88
C GLU A 102 -13.38 9.19 7.59
N GLY A 103 -12.69 10.34 7.66
CA GLY A 103 -11.24 10.42 7.58
C GLY A 103 -10.67 10.24 6.16
N ILE A 104 -9.43 9.75 6.10
CA ILE A 104 -8.64 9.60 4.87
C ILE A 104 -8.04 8.19 4.86
N ARG A 105 -8.05 7.53 3.71
CA ARG A 105 -7.32 6.28 3.50
C ARG A 105 -6.44 6.37 2.27
N VAL A 106 -5.18 5.99 2.42
CA VAL A 106 -4.20 5.85 1.35
C VAL A 106 -3.75 4.39 1.32
N GLU A 107 -3.83 3.77 0.16
CA GLU A 107 -3.36 2.40 -0.08
C GLU A 107 -2.33 2.43 -1.20
N PHE A 108 -1.22 1.73 -1.02
CA PHE A 108 -0.16 1.60 -1.99
C PHE A 108 0.27 0.15 -2.12
N GLN A 109 0.55 -0.28 -3.34
CA GLN A 109 1.24 -1.53 -3.62
C GLN A 109 2.14 -1.40 -4.85
N ASN A 110 3.25 -2.12 -4.85
CA ASN A 110 4.18 -2.25 -5.97
C ASN A 110 4.25 -3.69 -6.53
N LEU A 111 3.22 -4.51 -6.29
CA LEU A 111 3.09 -5.82 -6.93
C LEU A 111 2.89 -5.62 -8.43
N ILE A 112 3.76 -6.23 -9.23
CA ILE A 112 3.77 -6.06 -10.68
C ILE A 112 2.83 -7.08 -11.31
N GLY A 113 1.71 -6.56 -11.81
CA GLY A 113 0.75 -7.32 -12.61
C GLY A 113 0.91 -7.05 -14.10
N GLU A 114 0.02 -7.64 -14.90
CA GLU A 114 -0.03 -7.41 -16.35
C GLU A 114 -0.55 -6.03 -16.74
N LYS A 115 -1.38 -5.42 -15.88
CA LYS A 115 -2.06 -4.15 -16.16
C LYS A 115 -1.36 -2.94 -15.55
N TYR A 116 -0.63 -3.13 -14.46
CA TYR A 116 0.04 -2.08 -13.71
C TYR A 116 1.21 -2.65 -12.92
N SER A 117 2.26 -1.85 -12.75
CA SER A 117 3.42 -2.16 -11.92
C SER A 117 3.36 -1.52 -10.53
N LYS A 118 2.54 -0.47 -10.37
CA LYS A 118 2.23 0.14 -9.06
C LYS A 118 0.80 0.63 -9.04
N LYS A 119 0.18 0.60 -7.86
CA LYS A 119 -1.15 1.13 -7.62
C LYS A 119 -1.15 1.94 -6.34
N THR A 120 -1.65 3.17 -6.42
CA THR A 120 -1.93 4.03 -5.25
C THR A 120 -3.40 4.40 -5.28
N ARG A 121 -4.12 4.22 -4.17
CA ARG A 121 -5.52 4.66 -4.01
C ARG A 121 -5.61 5.64 -2.86
N LEU A 122 -6.28 6.76 -3.08
CA LEU A 122 -6.61 7.78 -2.09
C LEU A 122 -8.14 7.86 -2.00
N THR A 123 -8.67 7.61 -0.81
CA THR A 123 -10.11 7.65 -0.56
C THR A 123 -10.41 8.58 0.60
N MET A 124 -11.31 9.52 0.35
CA MET A 124 -11.90 10.46 1.31
C MET A 124 -13.42 10.45 1.09
N PRO A 125 -14.16 9.58 1.80
CA PRO A 125 -15.59 9.37 1.54
C PRO A 125 -16.44 10.62 1.76
N HIS A 126 -16.04 11.48 2.71
CA HIS A 126 -16.75 12.70 3.03
C HIS A 126 -15.76 13.81 3.41
N ILE A 127 -15.83 14.91 2.68
CA ILE A 127 -15.06 16.12 2.87
C ILE A 127 -16.05 17.26 3.04
N SER A 128 -16.03 17.90 4.20
CA SER A 128 -16.80 19.11 4.47
C SER A 128 -15.84 20.25 4.81
N ALA A 129 -15.96 21.37 4.10
CA ALA A 129 -15.25 22.58 4.44
C ALA A 129 -16.22 23.77 4.46
N GLY A 130 -16.18 24.55 5.54
CA GLY A 130 -17.03 25.73 5.70
C GLY A 130 -16.20 26.92 6.17
N GLU A 131 -16.53 28.11 5.68
CA GLU A 131 -15.93 29.37 6.10
C GLU A 131 -16.99 30.24 6.79
N ALA A 132 -16.63 30.76 7.95
CA ALA A 132 -17.45 31.71 8.70
C ALA A 132 -16.71 33.03 8.91
N LEU A 133 -17.40 34.14 8.71
CA LEU A 133 -16.96 35.50 8.99
C LEU A 133 -17.91 36.10 10.03
N VAL A 134 -17.39 36.54 11.18
CA VAL A 134 -18.19 37.21 12.24
C VAL A 134 -19.48 36.42 12.55
N TRP A 135 -19.32 35.11 12.80
CA TRP A 135 -20.41 34.17 13.14
C TRP A 135 -21.46 33.91 12.06
N THR A 136 -21.23 34.39 10.82
CA THR A 136 -22.07 34.11 9.66
C THR A 136 -21.34 33.15 8.72
N GLU A 137 -22.00 32.06 8.33
CA GLU A 137 -21.49 31.14 7.32
C GLU A 137 -21.49 31.83 5.95
N VAL A 138 -20.32 31.94 5.34
CA VAL A 138 -20.11 32.64 4.06
C VAL A 138 -20.03 31.64 2.91
N ALA A 139 -19.43 30.48 3.15
CA ALA A 139 -19.25 29.44 2.15
C ALA A 139 -19.26 28.06 2.80
N PHE A 140 -19.84 27.09 2.09
CA PHE A 140 -19.86 25.69 2.46
C PHE A 140 -19.64 24.83 1.23
N ILE A 141 -18.77 23.83 1.35
CA ILE A 141 -18.57 22.79 0.34
C ILE A 141 -18.59 21.43 1.02
N GLU A 142 -19.33 20.51 0.41
CA GLU A 142 -19.36 19.11 0.77
C GLU A 142 -19.07 18.30 -0.49
N THR A 143 -18.11 17.37 -0.40
CA THR A 143 -17.68 16.56 -1.53
C THR A 143 -17.09 15.24 -1.05
N SER A 144 -16.81 14.35 -1.99
CA SER A 144 -16.13 13.08 -1.75
C SER A 144 -15.04 12.89 -2.80
N LEU A 145 -14.00 12.13 -2.47
CA LEU A 145 -12.88 11.89 -3.37
C LEU A 145 -12.44 10.43 -3.31
N ASP A 146 -12.45 9.74 -4.45
CA ASP A 146 -11.81 8.43 -4.62
C ASP A 146 -10.95 8.48 -5.88
N ILE A 147 -9.63 8.55 -5.69
CA ILE A 147 -8.66 8.61 -6.76
C ILE A 147 -7.84 7.32 -6.71
N THR A 148 -7.73 6.63 -7.85
CA THR A 148 -6.77 5.54 -8.02
C THR A 148 -5.80 5.87 -9.14
N ILE A 149 -4.51 5.84 -8.81
CA ILE A 149 -3.39 6.08 -9.71
C ILE A 149 -2.75 4.72 -10.02
N TYR A 150 -2.67 4.40 -11.31
CA TYR A 150 -1.96 3.23 -11.81
C TYR A 150 -0.70 3.67 -12.53
N THR A 151 0.43 3.04 -12.22
CA THR A 151 1.67 3.21 -12.98
C THR A 151 1.92 1.96 -13.79
N HIS A 152 2.26 2.13 -15.06
CA HIS A 152 2.66 1.06 -15.96
C HIS A 152 4.00 1.42 -16.59
N THR A 153 4.93 0.46 -16.62
CA THR A 153 6.26 0.66 -17.20
C THR A 153 6.40 -0.16 -18.48
N SER A 154 7.20 0.30 -19.44
CA SER A 154 7.40 -0.40 -20.71
C SER A 154 8.09 -1.77 -20.54
N ASP A 155 8.92 -1.90 -19.52
CA ASP A 155 9.67 -3.08 -19.11
C ASP A 155 8.93 -3.93 -18.06
N TRP A 156 7.59 -3.78 -17.95
CA TRP A 156 6.81 -4.46 -16.91
C TRP A 156 6.98 -5.98 -16.91
N TYR A 157 7.10 -6.60 -18.08
CA TYR A 157 7.21 -8.05 -18.20
C TYR A 157 8.49 -8.58 -17.57
N GLU A 158 9.64 -7.99 -17.93
CA GLU A 158 10.94 -8.36 -17.36
C GLU A 158 10.96 -8.11 -15.85
N ARG A 159 10.47 -6.94 -15.40
CA ARG A 159 10.38 -6.63 -13.97
C ARG A 159 9.47 -7.57 -13.21
N ARG A 160 8.36 -7.97 -13.80
CA ARG A 160 7.42 -8.94 -13.21
C ARG A 160 8.07 -10.29 -13.01
N GLU A 161 8.77 -10.79 -14.03
CA GLU A 161 9.47 -12.07 -13.93
C GLU A 161 10.60 -12.01 -12.90
N LEU A 162 11.36 -10.91 -12.84
CA LEU A 162 12.37 -10.69 -11.80
C LEU A 162 11.74 -10.68 -10.39
N GLN A 163 10.63 -9.95 -10.19
CA GLN A 163 9.92 -9.90 -8.91
C GLN A 163 9.37 -11.28 -8.53
N ARG A 164 8.73 -12.00 -9.46
CA ARG A 164 8.18 -13.34 -9.19
C ARG A 164 9.27 -14.36 -8.85
N ASN A 165 10.35 -14.39 -9.61
CA ASN A 165 11.47 -15.29 -9.35
C ASN A 165 12.12 -15.00 -7.99
N PHE A 166 12.26 -13.72 -7.64
CA PHE A 166 12.75 -13.32 -6.33
C PHE A 166 11.81 -13.76 -5.20
N LEU A 167 10.51 -13.49 -5.32
CA LEU A 167 9.52 -13.94 -4.33
C LEU A 167 9.51 -15.46 -4.17
N HIS A 168 9.58 -16.20 -5.28
CA HIS A 168 9.62 -17.66 -5.27
C HIS A 168 10.87 -18.20 -4.56
N ASP A 169 12.06 -17.67 -4.86
CA ASP A 169 13.30 -18.12 -4.22
C ASP A 169 13.33 -17.77 -2.72
N GLN A 170 12.88 -16.57 -2.34
CA GLN A 170 12.89 -16.14 -0.95
C GLN A 170 11.81 -16.84 -0.10
N ASP A 171 10.66 -17.18 -0.69
CA ASP A 171 9.57 -17.88 0.02
C ASP A 171 9.69 -19.41 -0.04
N ARG A 172 10.75 -19.98 -0.66
CA ARG A 172 10.86 -21.42 -0.96
C ARG A 172 10.68 -22.35 0.26
N GLU A 173 11.14 -21.90 1.43
CA GLU A 173 11.11 -22.68 2.67
C GLU A 173 9.75 -22.60 3.38
N THR A 174 9.10 -21.43 3.33
CA THR A 174 7.88 -21.18 4.12
C THR A 174 6.60 -21.25 3.32
N ARG A 175 6.67 -20.98 2.01
CA ARG A 175 5.54 -21.02 1.06
C ARG A 175 4.32 -20.24 1.55
N ARG A 176 4.53 -19.15 2.28
CA ARG A 176 3.46 -18.36 2.92
C ARG A 176 2.78 -17.42 1.94
N CYS A 177 3.45 -17.09 0.84
CA CYS A 177 3.01 -16.09 -0.12
C CYS A 177 2.92 -16.66 -1.54
N THR A 178 2.68 -17.96 -1.68
CA THR A 178 2.51 -18.63 -2.97
C THR A 178 1.57 -17.89 -3.90
N PHE A 179 0.43 -17.43 -3.38
CA PHE A 179 -0.57 -16.64 -4.13
C PHE A 179 -0.04 -15.36 -4.80
N LEU A 180 1.11 -14.80 -4.39
CA LEU A 180 1.69 -13.62 -5.01
C LEU A 180 2.49 -13.93 -6.29
N TYR A 181 2.99 -15.16 -6.42
CA TYR A 181 3.85 -15.58 -7.53
C TYR A 181 3.39 -16.85 -8.24
N SER A 182 2.40 -17.58 -7.73
CA SER A 182 1.73 -18.65 -8.46
C SER A 182 0.77 -18.02 -9.46
N SER A 183 0.82 -18.43 -10.72
CA SER A 183 -0.21 -18.07 -11.69
C SER A 183 -1.51 -18.79 -11.31
N ASP A 184 -2.68 -18.20 -11.55
CA ASP A 184 -3.98 -18.92 -11.50
C ASP A 184 -4.02 -20.14 -12.44
N THR A 185 -3.04 -20.28 -13.34
CA THR A 185 -2.86 -21.43 -14.24
C THR A 185 -2.14 -22.61 -13.59
N ASP A 186 -1.38 -22.41 -12.51
CA ASP A 186 -0.58 -23.48 -11.89
C ASP A 186 -1.41 -24.32 -10.91
N THR A 187 -2.39 -23.71 -10.22
CA THR A 187 -3.37 -24.41 -9.36
C THR A 187 -4.30 -25.33 -10.16
N ILE A 188 -4.61 -24.99 -11.41
CA ILE A 188 -5.41 -25.85 -12.31
C ILE A 188 -4.60 -27.06 -12.80
N ARG A 189 -3.27 -26.91 -12.96
CA ARG A 189 -2.38 -28.00 -13.43
C ARG A 189 -2.07 -29.04 -12.36
N GLU A 190 -2.02 -28.65 -11.08
CA GLU A 190 -1.89 -29.62 -9.98
C GLU A 190 -3.18 -30.38 -9.72
N GLY A 191 -4.35 -29.75 -9.77
CA GLY A 191 -5.65 -30.43 -9.64
C GLY A 191 -5.91 -31.45 -10.75
N SER A 192 -5.60 -31.09 -11.99
CA SER A 192 -5.79 -32.00 -13.16
C SER A 192 -4.80 -33.16 -13.23
N ARG A 193 -3.72 -33.14 -12.44
CA ARG A 193 -2.74 -34.23 -12.38
C ARG A 193 -3.08 -35.26 -11.30
N VAL A 194 -3.83 -34.87 -10.26
CA VAL A 194 -4.34 -35.80 -9.24
C VAL A 194 -5.50 -36.63 -9.80
N ASP A 195 -6.41 -36.02 -10.58
CA ASP A 195 -7.56 -36.73 -11.17
C ASP A 195 -7.20 -37.79 -12.22
N ARG A 196 -6.01 -37.71 -12.84
CA ARG A 196 -5.57 -38.70 -13.86
C ARG A 196 -4.95 -39.98 -13.30
N ILE A 197 -4.56 -39.99 -12.02
CA ILE A 197 -3.88 -41.16 -11.43
C ILE A 197 -4.90 -42.20 -10.97
N ASP A 198 -6.13 -41.77 -10.68
CA ASP A 198 -7.20 -42.66 -10.21
C ASP A 198 -7.93 -43.38 -11.37
N GLU A 199 -7.98 -42.81 -12.58
CA GLU A 199 -8.64 -43.46 -13.74
C GLU A 199 -7.80 -44.55 -14.42
N ALA A 200 -6.47 -44.57 -14.24
CA ALA A 200 -5.60 -45.56 -14.87
C ALA A 200 -5.53 -46.91 -14.12
N GLY A 201 -6.05 -46.97 -12.89
CA GLY A 201 -6.03 -48.18 -12.06
C GLY A 201 -7.17 -49.17 -12.31
N ASP A 202 -8.29 -48.72 -12.91
CA ASP A 202 -9.53 -49.51 -12.95
C ASP A 202 -9.81 -50.18 -14.30
N ALA A 203 -9.04 -49.85 -15.35
CA ALA A 203 -9.23 -50.42 -16.69
C ALA A 203 -8.66 -51.85 -16.86
N HIS A 204 -7.90 -52.37 -15.89
CA HIS A 204 -7.31 -53.71 -15.97
C HIS A 204 -8.11 -54.82 -15.26
N GLN A 205 -9.23 -54.50 -14.61
CA GLN A 205 -10.03 -55.49 -13.87
C GLN A 205 -11.38 -55.84 -14.51
N ALA A 206 -11.77 -55.19 -15.62
CA ALA A 206 -13.07 -55.37 -16.27
C ALA A 206 -13.03 -56.17 -17.60
N MET A 207 -12.06 -57.08 -17.79
CA MET A 207 -12.02 -57.98 -18.95
C MET A 207 -11.91 -59.46 -18.58
N MET A 208 -12.53 -59.84 -17.46
CA MET A 208 -12.88 -61.21 -17.11
C MET A 208 -14.20 -61.17 -16.35
N LEU A 209 -15.32 -61.17 -17.07
CA LEU A 209 -16.63 -61.75 -16.70
C LEU A 209 -17.64 -61.30 -17.77
N TRP A 210 -18.28 -62.31 -18.37
CA TRP A 210 -19.25 -62.29 -19.49
C TRP A 210 -18.66 -62.32 -20.90
#